data_AF-A0A182UW45-F1
#
_entry.id   AF-A0A182UW45-F1
#
_cell.length_a   1.000
_cell.length_b   1.000
_cell.length_c   1.000
_cell.angle_alpha   90.00
_cell.angle_beta   90.00
_cell.angle_gamma   90.00
#
_symmetry.space_group_name_H-M   'P 1'
#
loop_
_entity.id
_entity.type
_entity.pdbx_description
1 polymer ?
#
loop_
_entity_poly.entity_id
_entity_poly.type
_entity_poly.pdbx_seq_one_letter_code
_entity_poly.pdbx_strand_id
1 'polypeptide(L)'
;MKFWKDLILSSCRESGSSVVSVAILKERFRRKGTVPHCLNTVFYDMLSKRELCSDILLKDHEKTGVYGFNLWTEHINIIENVVATHNLQNKTMKYEDFLIILFQSSNITRNGVDPPIIFLEKEKRLTTKIVIIDDTKTFLIKFASIDGIAQPITNIEKSIYEIEQRENRLVEDITSIEHDISQTMEKVRQHIQNGQKQMAKIVLKKKHILEKSMQLKITALDTLQGILQKIHNCQSDKNVIKAYQLGTDALKNVLNTSGITIEELDNTLTDMKYVLEQHNEMLSMISAVPIDDIDELELELELGNLIDMKLTESNIDKHNFSTPALVPPVDNRPSNAHDFDTEIEKRLAALRVHIESSKLASNAQ
;
A
#
# COMPACT_ATOMS: atom_id res chain seq x y z
N MET A 1 3.57 38.62 33.77
CA MET A 1 3.31 38.06 32.42
C MET A 1 3.95 36.70 32.19
N LYS A 2 5.25 36.50 32.51
CA LYS A 2 5.99 35.24 32.27
C LYS A 2 5.22 33.96 32.67
N PHE A 3 4.73 33.89 33.91
CA PHE A 3 3.93 32.75 34.39
C PHE A 3 2.79 32.34 33.46
N TRP A 4 1.98 33.31 32.97
CA TRP A 4 0.84 33.00 32.10
C TRP A 4 1.28 32.55 30.71
N LYS A 5 2.40 33.10 30.20
CA LYS A 5 2.97 32.66 28.92
C LYS A 5 3.45 31.21 29.03
N ASP A 6 4.25 30.90 30.05
CA ASP A 6 4.76 29.55 30.30
C ASP A 6 3.62 28.55 30.49
N LEU A 7 2.55 28.94 31.20
CA LEU A 7 1.37 28.10 31.39
C LEU A 7 0.59 27.85 30.09
N ILE A 8 0.45 28.87 29.23
CA ILE A 8 -0.16 28.72 27.90
C ILE A 8 0.67 27.75 27.06
N LEU A 9 2.00 27.91 27.02
CA LEU A 9 2.91 27.02 26.28
C LEU A 9 2.83 25.57 26.79
N SER A 10 2.91 25.35 28.11
CA SER A 10 2.78 24.02 28.73
C SER A 10 1.45 23.37 28.35
N SER A 11 0.37 24.15 28.42
CA SER A 11 -0.96 23.65 28.08
C SER A 11 -1.10 23.27 26.61
N CYS A 12 -0.47 24.01 25.71
CA CYS A 12 -0.43 23.68 24.29
C CYS A 12 0.30 22.38 24.05
N ARG A 13 1.48 22.21 24.67
CA ARG A 13 2.30 20.99 24.61
C ARG A 13 1.57 19.76 25.12
N GLU A 14 0.87 19.89 26.26
CA GLU A 14 0.05 18.81 26.80
C GLU A 14 -1.11 18.43 25.88
N SER A 15 -1.74 19.42 25.24
CA SER A 15 -2.85 19.18 24.32
C SER A 15 -2.43 18.83 22.88
N GLY A 16 -1.14 18.89 22.56
CA GLY A 16 -0.62 18.71 21.20
C GLY A 16 -1.17 19.72 20.18
N SER A 17 -1.64 20.88 20.62
CA SER A 17 -2.28 21.88 19.75
C SER A 17 -1.55 23.20 19.82
N SER A 18 -1.26 23.80 18.65
CA SER A 18 -0.67 25.13 18.52
C SER A 18 -1.74 26.22 18.32
N VAL A 19 -3.02 25.84 18.34
CA VAL A 19 -4.17 26.73 18.16
C VAL A 19 -4.76 27.05 19.54
N VAL A 20 -4.75 28.34 19.89
CA VAL A 20 -5.28 28.82 21.18
C VAL A 20 -6.13 30.06 21.01
N SER A 21 -7.19 30.14 21.81
CA SER A 21 -8.02 31.34 21.93
C SER A 21 -8.22 31.68 23.40
N VAL A 22 -8.52 32.95 23.68
CA VAL A 22 -8.86 33.39 25.04
C VAL A 22 -10.02 32.58 25.60
N ALA A 23 -11.01 32.22 24.78
CA ALA A 23 -12.14 31.40 25.21
C ALA A 23 -11.71 29.99 25.65
N ILE A 24 -10.88 29.32 24.84
CA ILE A 24 -10.33 27.99 25.15
C ILE A 24 -9.54 28.03 26.46
N LEU A 25 -8.68 29.04 26.65
CA LEU A 25 -7.84 29.14 27.84
C LEU A 25 -8.62 29.56 29.09
N LYS A 26 -9.68 30.36 28.95
CA LYS A 26 -10.57 30.67 30.07
C LYS A 26 -11.24 29.41 30.62
N GLU A 27 -11.69 28.52 29.74
CA GLU A 27 -12.28 27.25 30.18
C GLU A 27 -11.20 26.33 30.76
N ARG A 28 -10.08 26.18 30.06
CA ARG A 28 -9.00 25.27 30.47
C ARG A 28 -8.32 25.68 31.78
N PHE A 29 -8.18 26.97 32.03
CA PHE A 29 -7.58 27.50 33.27
C PHE A 29 -8.62 27.89 34.32
N ARG A 30 -9.89 27.50 34.14
CA ARG A 30 -10.93 27.71 35.13
C ARG A 30 -10.57 26.92 36.39
N ARG A 31 -10.61 27.60 37.54
CA ARG A 31 -10.43 26.97 38.85
C ARG A 31 -11.51 27.46 39.79
N LYS A 32 -12.20 26.51 40.44
CA LYS A 32 -13.29 26.80 41.40
C LYS A 32 -14.34 27.78 40.83
N GLY A 33 -14.72 27.62 39.56
CA GLY A 33 -15.69 28.48 38.88
C GLY A 33 -15.18 29.84 38.41
N THR A 34 -13.94 30.23 38.74
CA THR A 34 -13.33 31.50 38.33
C THR A 34 -12.40 31.32 37.13
N VAL A 35 -12.38 32.31 36.23
CA VAL A 35 -11.52 32.32 35.04
C VAL A 35 -10.52 33.47 35.11
N PRO A 36 -9.30 33.33 34.56
CA PRO A 36 -8.32 34.40 34.67
C PRO A 36 -8.67 35.59 33.75
N HIS A 37 -8.93 36.76 34.34
CA HIS A 37 -9.28 37.98 33.59
C HIS A 37 -8.12 38.58 32.81
N CYS A 38 -6.89 38.34 33.26
CA CYS A 38 -5.67 38.87 32.64
C CYS A 38 -5.35 38.22 31.28
N LEU A 39 -6.06 37.17 30.85
CA LEU A 39 -5.77 36.47 29.60
C LEU A 39 -5.86 37.37 28.36
N ASN A 40 -6.79 38.33 28.33
CA ASN A 40 -6.86 39.30 27.22
C ASN A 40 -5.58 40.15 27.13
N THR A 41 -5.10 40.64 28.28
CA THR A 41 -3.88 41.44 28.37
C THR A 41 -2.63 40.61 28.04
N VAL A 42 -2.60 39.35 28.49
CA VAL A 42 -1.54 38.39 28.15
C VAL A 42 -1.53 38.14 26.64
N PHE A 43 -2.69 37.89 26.03
CA PHE A 43 -2.82 37.68 24.57
C PHE A 43 -2.35 38.89 23.78
N TYR A 44 -2.75 40.09 24.18
CA TYR A 44 -2.32 41.33 23.54
C TYR A 44 -0.80 41.51 23.64
N ASP A 45 -0.20 41.28 24.83
CA ASP A 45 1.25 41.34 25.01
C ASP A 45 1.97 40.32 24.10
N MET A 46 1.49 39.07 24.07
CA MET A 46 2.05 38.03 23.23
C MET A 46 1.91 38.34 21.73
N LEU A 47 0.76 38.89 21.27
CA LEU A 47 0.57 39.36 19.89
C LEU A 47 1.52 40.51 19.54
N SER A 48 1.63 41.50 20.42
CA SER A 48 2.50 42.67 20.20
C SER A 48 3.98 42.30 20.12
N LYS A 49 4.39 41.26 20.85
CA LYS A 49 5.75 40.70 20.85
C LYS A 49 5.97 39.65 19.77
N ARG A 50 4.96 39.39 18.93
CA ARG A 50 4.97 38.33 17.91
C ARG A 50 5.25 36.94 18.48
N GLU A 51 4.86 36.71 19.73
CA GLU A 51 4.78 35.38 20.35
C GLU A 51 3.46 34.68 19.97
N LEU A 52 2.46 35.48 19.58
CA LEU A 52 1.24 35.05 18.89
C LEU A 52 1.07 35.81 17.57
N CYS A 53 0.30 35.28 16.62
CA CYS A 53 -0.01 35.88 15.33
C CYS A 53 -1.53 35.88 15.09
N SER A 54 -2.09 37.03 14.71
CA SER A 54 -3.48 37.14 14.28
C SER A 54 -3.58 36.86 12.77
N ASP A 55 -4.26 35.78 12.46
CA ASP A 55 -4.69 35.27 11.16
C ASP A 55 -4.87 36.32 10.04
N ILE A 56 -3.90 36.41 9.11
CA ILE A 56 -4.07 37.03 7.77
C ILE A 56 -3.35 36.23 6.66
N LEU A 57 -2.43 35.31 6.99
CA LEU A 57 -1.59 34.61 6.00
C LEU A 57 -2.06 33.20 5.63
N LEU A 58 -3.10 32.65 6.27
CA LEU A 58 -3.60 31.29 6.05
C LEU A 58 -4.93 31.31 5.26
N LYS A 59 -4.92 31.86 4.05
CA LYS A 59 -6.04 31.70 3.11
C LYS A 59 -5.88 30.35 2.40
N ASP A 60 -6.48 29.30 2.96
CA ASP A 60 -7.19 28.25 2.18
C ASP A 60 -7.71 27.03 2.97
N HIS A 61 -7.78 27.07 4.30
CA HIS A 61 -8.56 26.08 5.04
C HIS A 61 -9.57 26.78 5.95
N GLU A 62 -10.84 26.39 5.86
CA GLU A 62 -12.04 27.02 6.43
C GLU A 62 -12.10 27.08 7.97
N LYS A 63 -11.07 27.58 8.67
CA LYS A 63 -11.07 27.72 10.12
C LYS A 63 -10.37 29.01 10.58
N THR A 64 -11.17 29.92 11.12
CA THR A 64 -10.74 31.19 11.73
C THR A 64 -10.16 30.95 13.13
N GLY A 65 -8.87 31.24 13.33
CA GLY A 65 -8.21 31.12 14.63
C GLY A 65 -6.92 31.94 14.71
N VAL A 66 -6.58 32.47 15.87
CA VAL A 66 -5.32 33.23 16.08
C VAL A 66 -4.18 32.21 16.30
N TYR A 67 -3.14 32.22 15.46
CA TYR A 67 -2.07 31.21 15.42
C TYR A 67 -0.78 31.69 16.09
N GLY A 68 -0.18 30.91 16.99
CA GLY A 68 0.92 31.39 17.84
C GLY A 68 2.33 31.31 17.24
N PHE A 69 3.02 32.42 16.97
CA PHE A 69 4.45 32.40 16.57
C PHE A 69 5.36 32.15 17.79
N ASN A 70 5.40 30.89 18.24
CA ASN A 70 6.30 30.24 19.22
C ASN A 70 5.68 28.93 19.74
N LEU A 71 4.41 28.66 19.42
CA LEU A 71 3.75 27.39 19.72
C LEU A 71 4.02 26.33 18.65
N TRP A 72 4.20 26.76 17.40
CA TRP A 72 4.49 25.86 16.29
C TRP A 72 5.96 25.55 16.09
N THR A 73 6.92 26.26 16.72
CA THR A 73 8.36 25.98 16.51
C THR A 73 8.76 24.62 17.08
N GLU A 74 8.21 24.25 18.24
CA GLU A 74 8.35 22.89 18.78
C GLU A 74 7.73 21.85 17.83
N HIS A 75 6.54 22.14 17.29
CA HIS A 75 5.86 21.24 16.35
C HIS A 75 6.59 21.13 15.00
N ILE A 76 7.21 22.22 14.52
CA ILE A 76 8.07 22.25 13.33
C ILE A 76 9.27 21.32 13.56
N ASN A 77 9.95 21.42 14.70
CA ASN A 77 11.07 20.55 15.04
C ASN A 77 10.64 19.07 15.13
N ILE A 78 9.46 18.80 15.69
CA ILE A 78 8.91 17.44 15.72
C ILE A 78 8.63 16.92 14.31
N ILE A 79 7.99 17.73 13.45
CA ILE A 79 7.71 17.37 12.06
C ILE A 79 9.01 17.09 11.30
N GLU A 80 10.00 17.96 11.42
CA GLU A 80 11.30 17.78 10.76
C GLU A 80 12.05 16.56 11.27
N ASN A 81 11.98 16.30 12.58
CA ASN A 81 12.55 15.09 13.16
C ASN A 81 11.84 13.85 12.61
N VAL A 82 10.51 13.83 12.55
CA VAL A 82 9.74 12.71 11.97
C VAL A 82 10.08 12.51 10.50
N VAL A 83 10.17 13.59 9.73
CA VAL A 83 10.60 13.56 8.32
C VAL A 83 12.00 12.97 8.20
N ALA A 84 12.92 13.34 9.08
CA ALA A 84 14.28 12.82 9.09
C ALA A 84 14.39 11.36 9.50
N THR A 85 13.75 10.97 10.62
CA THR A 85 13.83 9.60 11.14
C THR A 85 13.19 8.58 10.19
N HIS A 86 12.19 9.00 9.41
CA HIS A 86 11.49 8.15 8.45
C HIS A 86 11.98 8.32 7.00
N ASN A 87 13.03 9.12 6.77
CA ASN A 87 13.60 9.41 5.44
C ASN A 87 12.54 9.89 4.42
N LEU A 88 11.67 10.82 4.84
CA LEU A 88 10.57 11.34 4.02
C LEU A 88 10.97 12.54 3.15
N GLN A 89 12.24 12.95 3.17
CA GLN A 89 12.73 14.06 2.35
C GLN A 89 12.64 13.73 0.87
N ASN A 90 12.19 14.70 0.07
CA ASN A 90 11.92 14.59 -1.36
C ASN A 90 10.97 13.46 -1.77
N LYS A 91 10.28 12.83 -0.82
CA LYS A 91 9.25 11.83 -1.09
C LYS A 91 7.90 12.54 -1.20
N THR A 92 7.19 12.28 -2.30
CA THR A 92 5.80 12.71 -2.45
C THR A 92 4.91 11.68 -1.76
N MET A 93 3.96 12.14 -0.92
CA MET A 93 3.00 11.26 -0.24
C MET A 93 1.68 11.97 0.03
N LYS A 94 0.62 11.23 0.43
CA LYS A 94 -0.61 11.88 0.91
C LYS A 94 -0.37 12.61 2.21
N TYR A 95 -1.06 13.73 2.38
CA TYR A 95 -1.11 14.43 3.65
C TYR A 95 -1.62 13.54 4.78
N GLU A 96 -2.69 12.76 4.54
CA GLU A 96 -3.24 11.87 5.57
C GLU A 96 -2.27 10.74 5.96
N ASP A 97 -1.54 10.17 5.01
CA ASP A 97 -0.51 9.16 5.29
C ASP A 97 0.62 9.76 6.15
N PHE A 98 1.02 11.01 5.86
CA PHE A 98 1.98 11.74 6.69
C PHE A 98 1.46 11.97 8.11
N LEU A 99 0.17 12.33 8.26
CA LEU A 99 -0.44 12.51 9.57
C LEU A 99 -0.43 11.20 10.39
N ILE A 100 -0.67 10.05 9.75
CA ILE A 100 -0.58 8.75 10.43
C ILE A 100 0.82 8.53 11.00
N ILE A 101 1.86 8.73 10.20
CA ILE A 101 3.27 8.59 10.64
C ILE A 101 3.59 9.59 11.77
N LEU A 102 3.14 10.83 11.63
CA LEU A 102 3.37 11.89 12.60
C LEU A 102 2.71 11.60 13.95
N PHE A 103 1.46 11.14 13.95
CA PHE A 103 0.71 10.86 15.18
C PHE A 103 1.14 9.56 15.86
N GLN A 104 1.72 8.60 15.12
CA GLN A 104 2.39 7.44 15.72
C GLN A 104 3.70 7.83 16.42
N SER A 105 4.34 8.91 15.98
CA SER A 105 5.67 9.32 16.44
C SER A 105 5.66 10.53 17.38
N SER A 106 4.49 11.14 17.64
CA SER A 106 4.38 12.38 18.42
C SER A 106 3.01 12.53 19.09
N ASN A 107 2.93 13.45 20.05
CA ASN A 107 1.67 13.81 20.71
C ASN A 107 0.95 14.99 20.02
N ILE A 108 1.40 15.39 18.82
CA ILE A 108 0.78 16.49 18.08
C ILE A 108 -0.61 16.04 17.61
N THR A 109 -1.57 16.95 17.67
CA THR A 109 -2.93 16.76 17.14
C THR A 109 -3.05 17.42 15.78
N ARG A 110 -4.08 17.10 14.98
CA ARG A 110 -4.32 17.73 13.67
C ARG A 110 -4.26 19.26 13.70
N ASN A 111 -4.90 19.89 14.69
CA ASN A 111 -4.87 21.35 14.88
C ASN A 111 -3.46 21.88 15.21
N GLY A 112 -2.59 21.02 15.73
CA GLY A 112 -1.17 21.31 15.96
C GLY A 112 -0.31 21.24 14.71
N VAL A 113 -0.74 20.57 13.64
CA VAL A 113 0.04 20.32 12.41
C VAL A 113 -0.15 21.41 11.36
N ASP A 114 -1.39 21.82 11.11
CA ASP A 114 -1.68 22.75 10.00
C ASP A 114 -0.85 24.04 10.07
N PRO A 115 -0.68 24.68 11.25
CA PRO A 115 0.10 25.90 11.34
C PRO A 115 1.59 25.70 10.96
N PRO A 116 2.33 24.72 11.54
CA PRO A 116 3.67 24.34 11.07
C PRO A 116 3.78 24.10 9.57
N ILE A 117 2.83 23.37 8.98
CA ILE A 117 2.87 23.00 7.56
C ILE A 117 2.80 24.24 6.68
N ILE A 118 1.91 25.18 6.98
CA ILE A 118 1.77 26.40 6.18
C ILE A 118 2.99 27.30 6.34
N PHE A 119 3.58 27.35 7.54
CA PHE A 119 4.84 28.06 7.76
C PHE A 119 5.97 27.44 6.91
N LEU A 120 6.14 26.12 6.96
CA LEU A 120 7.16 25.40 6.19
C LEU A 120 6.96 25.58 4.68
N GLU A 121 5.72 25.63 4.20
CA GLU A 121 5.42 25.89 2.79
C GLU A 121 5.84 27.31 2.36
N LYS A 122 5.54 28.32 3.19
CA LYS A 122 5.93 29.71 2.93
C LYS A 122 7.45 29.88 2.90
N GLU A 123 8.16 29.19 3.78
CA GLU A 123 9.63 29.14 3.80
C GLU A 123 10.21 28.22 2.71
N LYS A 124 9.37 27.65 1.83
CA LYS A 124 9.75 26.74 0.75
C LYS A 124 10.49 25.49 1.23
N ARG A 125 10.21 25.03 2.45
CA ARG A 125 10.77 23.82 3.06
C ARG A 125 9.88 22.59 2.84
N LEU A 126 8.66 22.81 2.39
CA LEU A 126 7.80 21.79 1.79
C LEU A 126 6.99 22.40 0.63
N THR A 127 6.34 21.55 -0.15
CA THR A 127 5.34 21.94 -1.14
C THR A 127 4.12 21.05 -1.02
N THR A 128 2.93 21.62 -1.23
CA THR A 128 1.69 20.86 -1.34
C THR A 128 1.10 20.93 -2.76
N LYS A 129 0.32 19.92 -3.14
CA LYS A 129 -0.41 19.90 -4.42
C LYS A 129 -1.71 19.14 -4.28
N ILE A 130 -2.79 19.73 -4.74
CA ILE A 130 -4.09 19.05 -4.82
C ILE A 130 -4.15 18.29 -6.15
N VAL A 131 -4.49 17.01 -6.09
CA VAL A 131 -4.76 16.17 -7.24
C VAL A 131 -6.17 15.57 -7.13
N ILE A 132 -6.85 15.41 -8.25
CA ILE A 132 -8.15 14.73 -8.31
C ILE A 132 -7.89 13.33 -8.86
N ILE A 133 -8.24 12.31 -8.08
CA ILE A 133 -8.09 10.89 -8.44
C ILE A 133 -9.44 10.24 -8.18
N ASP A 134 -10.02 9.59 -9.18
CA ASP A 134 -11.34 8.94 -9.08
C ASP A 134 -12.39 9.86 -8.44
N ASP A 135 -12.46 11.13 -8.89
CA ASP A 135 -13.33 12.20 -8.37
C ASP A 135 -13.09 12.62 -6.90
N THR A 136 -12.07 12.08 -6.25
CA THR A 136 -11.66 12.46 -4.89
C THR A 136 -10.51 13.46 -4.90
N LYS A 137 -10.65 14.54 -4.13
CA LYS A 137 -9.57 15.51 -3.91
C LYS A 137 -8.57 14.92 -2.93
N THR A 138 -7.34 14.72 -3.39
CA THR A 138 -6.22 14.26 -2.57
C THR A 138 -5.18 15.36 -2.42
N PHE A 139 -4.76 15.62 -1.18
CA PHE A 139 -3.69 16.54 -0.85
C PHE A 139 -2.36 15.79 -0.79
N LEU A 140 -1.45 16.14 -1.69
CA LEU A 140 -0.08 15.64 -1.71
C LEU A 140 0.84 16.62 -0.99
N ILE A 141 1.82 16.07 -0.30
CA ILE A 141 2.86 16.81 0.41
C ILE A 141 4.24 16.25 0.04
N LYS A 142 5.22 17.12 -0.10
CA LYS A 142 6.63 16.78 -0.32
C LYS A 142 7.53 17.72 0.46
N PHE A 143 8.36 17.15 1.33
CA PHE A 143 9.35 17.91 2.13
C PHE A 143 10.65 18.07 1.36
N ALA A 144 11.36 19.18 1.59
CA ALA A 144 12.68 19.41 1.04
C ALA A 144 13.74 18.48 1.67
N SER A 145 14.92 18.39 1.03
CA SER A 145 16.14 17.94 1.69
C SER A 145 16.47 18.81 2.91
N ILE A 146 17.31 18.29 3.80
CA ILE A 146 17.92 19.05 4.90
C ILE A 146 18.56 20.33 4.31
N ASP A 147 18.15 21.49 4.84
CA ASP A 147 18.56 22.84 4.38
C ASP A 147 18.31 23.16 2.90
N GLY A 148 17.50 22.34 2.22
CA GLY A 148 17.15 22.50 0.82
C GLY A 148 15.87 23.29 0.59
N ILE A 149 15.65 23.66 -0.67
CA ILE A 149 14.39 24.22 -1.16
C ILE A 149 13.54 23.08 -1.71
N ALA A 150 12.28 23.02 -1.27
CA ALA A 150 11.31 22.04 -1.73
C ALA A 150 11.12 22.14 -3.25
N GLN A 151 11.35 21.03 -3.93
CA GLN A 151 11.12 20.92 -5.37
C GLN A 151 9.64 20.69 -5.64
N PRO A 152 9.08 21.28 -6.72
CA PRO A 152 7.68 21.07 -7.07
C PRO A 152 7.38 19.59 -7.30
N ILE A 153 6.16 19.17 -6.95
CA ILE A 153 5.69 17.81 -7.24
C ILE A 153 5.52 17.67 -8.76
N THR A 154 6.35 16.81 -9.34
CA THR A 154 6.44 16.57 -10.78
C THR A 154 5.26 15.73 -11.29
N ASN A 155 5.08 15.72 -12.61
CA ASN A 155 4.06 14.87 -13.23
C ASN A 155 4.39 13.38 -13.08
N ILE A 156 5.68 13.01 -13.11
CA ILE A 156 6.12 11.62 -12.91
C ILE A 156 5.77 11.16 -11.49
N GLU A 157 6.05 11.97 -10.47
CA GLU A 157 5.67 11.66 -9.08
C GLU A 157 4.17 11.51 -8.92
N LYS A 158 3.38 12.36 -9.59
CA LYS A 158 1.91 12.22 -9.61
C LYS A 158 1.50 10.88 -10.23
N SER A 159 2.08 10.50 -11.36
CA SER A 159 1.78 9.23 -12.03
C SER A 159 2.18 8.02 -11.18
N ILE A 160 3.37 8.04 -10.56
CA ILE A 160 3.81 6.99 -9.63
C ILE A 160 2.79 6.82 -8.51
N TYR A 161 2.43 7.92 -7.86
CA TYR A 161 1.46 7.92 -6.78
C TYR A 161 0.08 7.39 -7.23
N GLU A 162 -0.42 7.79 -8.40
CA GLU A 162 -1.67 7.25 -8.95
C GLU A 162 -1.60 5.74 -9.23
N ILE A 163 -0.44 5.23 -9.66
CA ILE A 163 -0.23 3.79 -9.87
C ILE A 163 -0.22 3.06 -8.52
N GLU A 164 0.49 3.56 -7.52
CA GLU A 164 0.51 3.01 -6.14
C GLU A 164 -0.90 2.98 -5.52
N GLN A 165 -1.75 3.98 -5.79
CA GLN A 165 -3.14 3.94 -5.32
C GLN A 165 -3.96 2.84 -5.98
N ARG A 166 -3.79 2.63 -7.29
CA ARG A 166 -4.45 1.54 -8.01
C ARG A 166 -3.93 0.18 -7.55
N GLU A 167 -2.65 0.08 -7.23
CA GLU A 167 -2.03 -1.11 -6.65
C GLU A 167 -2.72 -1.48 -5.32
N ASN A 168 -2.80 -0.54 -4.38
CA ASN A 168 -3.46 -0.76 -3.09
C ASN A 168 -4.92 -1.19 -3.25
N ARG A 169 -5.66 -0.57 -4.19
CA ARG A 169 -7.05 -0.95 -4.47
C ARG A 169 -7.17 -2.36 -5.05
N LEU A 170 -6.25 -2.77 -5.92
CA LEU A 170 -6.22 -4.15 -6.42
C LEU A 170 -5.94 -5.15 -5.30
N VAL A 171 -5.03 -4.83 -4.38
CA VAL A 171 -4.77 -5.67 -3.19
C VAL A 171 -6.04 -5.81 -2.33
N GLU A 172 -6.72 -4.71 -2.04
CA GLU A 172 -8.01 -4.73 -1.31
C GLU A 172 -9.05 -5.59 -2.03
N ASP A 173 -9.23 -5.40 -3.35
CA ASP A 173 -10.16 -6.20 -4.15
C ASP A 173 -9.81 -7.71 -4.14
N ILE A 174 -8.52 -8.06 -4.25
CA ILE A 174 -8.05 -9.45 -4.19
C ILE A 174 -8.40 -10.07 -2.84
N THR A 175 -8.08 -9.39 -1.73
CA THR A 175 -8.40 -9.90 -0.38
C THR A 175 -9.90 -10.07 -0.16
N SER A 176 -10.73 -9.18 -0.73
CA SER A 176 -12.19 -9.33 -0.70
C SER A 176 -12.67 -10.54 -1.50
N ILE A 177 -12.10 -10.79 -2.69
CA ILE A 177 -12.47 -11.95 -3.51
C ILE A 177 -12.01 -13.26 -2.85
N GLU A 178 -10.83 -13.31 -2.24
CA GLU A 178 -10.35 -14.45 -1.45
C GLU A 178 -11.33 -14.80 -0.31
N HIS A 179 -11.85 -13.78 0.36
CA HIS A 179 -12.89 -13.96 1.36
C HIS A 179 -14.18 -14.55 0.77
N ASP A 180 -14.65 -14.03 -0.37
CA ASP A 180 -15.85 -14.52 -1.06
C ASP A 180 -15.69 -15.96 -1.58
N ILE A 181 -14.49 -16.34 -2.04
CA ILE A 181 -14.14 -17.72 -2.41
C ILE A 181 -14.25 -18.63 -1.19
N SER A 182 -13.71 -18.20 -0.05
CA SER A 182 -13.77 -18.96 1.20
C SER A 182 -15.22 -19.18 1.67
N GLN A 183 -16.06 -18.15 1.62
CA GLN A 183 -17.49 -18.25 1.92
C GLN A 183 -18.23 -19.16 0.93
N THR A 184 -17.88 -19.10 -0.35
CA THR A 184 -18.49 -19.92 -1.40
C THR A 184 -18.15 -21.39 -1.18
N MET A 185 -16.91 -21.70 -0.81
CA MET A 185 -16.48 -23.06 -0.46
C MET A 185 -17.24 -23.65 0.72
N GLU A 186 -17.58 -22.84 1.73
CA GLU A 186 -18.40 -23.32 2.85
C GLU A 186 -19.81 -23.72 2.40
N LYS A 187 -20.43 -22.94 1.49
CA LYS A 187 -21.73 -23.29 0.90
C LYS A 187 -21.65 -24.56 0.05
N VAL A 188 -20.55 -24.79 -0.67
CA VAL A 188 -20.31 -26.04 -1.39
C VAL A 188 -20.33 -27.23 -0.42
N ARG A 189 -19.59 -27.15 0.70
CA ARG A 189 -19.55 -28.21 1.71
C ARG A 189 -20.95 -28.50 2.27
N GLN A 190 -21.74 -27.47 2.56
CA GLN A 190 -23.12 -27.62 3.02
C GLN A 190 -24.02 -28.34 2.01
N HIS A 191 -23.98 -27.97 0.73
CA HIS A 191 -24.77 -28.65 -0.31
C HIS A 191 -24.33 -30.11 -0.51
N ILE A 192 -23.04 -30.42 -0.39
CA ILE A 192 -22.53 -31.80 -0.43
C ILE A 192 -23.03 -32.60 0.79
N GLN A 193 -22.99 -32.03 1.99
CA GLN A 193 -23.53 -32.66 3.20
C GLN A 193 -25.03 -32.95 3.07
N ASN A 194 -25.78 -32.07 2.43
CA ASN A 194 -27.22 -32.21 2.21
C ASN A 194 -27.57 -33.12 1.00
N GLY A 195 -26.59 -33.73 0.32
CA GLY A 195 -26.80 -34.58 -0.86
C GLY A 195 -27.27 -33.82 -2.11
N GLN A 196 -27.20 -32.49 -2.11
CA GLN A 196 -27.70 -31.61 -3.18
C GLN A 196 -26.64 -31.40 -4.27
N LYS A 197 -26.30 -32.47 -5.00
CA LYS A 197 -25.20 -32.49 -5.99
C LYS A 197 -25.29 -31.38 -7.06
N GLN A 198 -26.49 -31.11 -7.59
CA GLN A 198 -26.69 -30.08 -8.62
C GLN A 198 -26.43 -28.66 -8.07
N MET A 199 -26.86 -28.38 -6.83
CA MET A 199 -26.61 -27.10 -6.18
C MET A 199 -25.12 -26.93 -5.86
N ALA A 200 -24.45 -27.98 -5.38
CA ALA A 200 -23.01 -27.96 -5.17
C ALA A 200 -22.24 -27.63 -6.47
N LYS A 201 -22.63 -28.22 -7.62
CA LYS A 201 -22.04 -27.91 -8.93
C LYS A 201 -22.23 -26.44 -9.33
N ILE A 202 -23.42 -25.86 -9.10
CA ILE A 202 -23.69 -24.44 -9.41
C ILE A 202 -22.82 -23.52 -8.54
N VAL A 203 -22.71 -23.80 -7.25
CA VAL A 203 -21.91 -22.97 -6.32
C VAL A 203 -20.40 -23.10 -6.62
N LEU A 204 -19.93 -24.27 -7.05
CA LEU A 204 -18.55 -24.45 -7.54
C LEU A 204 -18.26 -23.67 -8.82
N LYS A 205 -19.20 -23.61 -9.78
CA LYS A 205 -19.04 -22.73 -10.95
C LYS A 205 -18.87 -21.27 -10.53
N LYS A 206 -19.65 -20.81 -9.53
CA LYS A 206 -19.48 -19.45 -8.98
C LYS A 206 -18.10 -19.24 -8.36
N LYS A 207 -17.59 -20.21 -7.61
CA LYS A 207 -16.24 -20.17 -7.02
C LYS A 207 -15.19 -19.96 -8.12
N HIS A 208 -15.23 -20.76 -9.17
CA HIS A 208 -14.24 -20.66 -10.25
C HIS A 208 -14.29 -19.34 -11.00
N ILE A 209 -15.49 -18.76 -11.20
CA ILE A 209 -15.60 -17.41 -11.78
C ILE A 209 -14.91 -16.37 -10.88
N LEU A 210 -15.06 -16.48 -9.56
CA LEU A 210 -14.36 -15.61 -8.61
C LEU A 210 -12.84 -15.84 -8.67
N GLU A 211 -12.38 -17.09 -8.74
CA GLU A 211 -10.95 -17.41 -8.89
C GLU A 211 -10.35 -16.87 -10.19
N LYS A 212 -11.03 -17.04 -11.33
CA LYS A 212 -10.60 -16.45 -12.60
C LYS A 212 -10.55 -14.92 -12.52
N SER A 213 -11.56 -14.30 -11.90
CA SER A 213 -11.56 -12.85 -11.67
C SER A 213 -10.42 -12.39 -10.75
N MET A 214 -10.08 -13.18 -9.73
CA MET A 214 -8.96 -12.90 -8.83
C MET A 214 -7.64 -13.01 -9.58
N GLN A 215 -7.46 -14.05 -10.38
CA GLN A 215 -6.26 -14.25 -11.20
C GLN A 215 -6.03 -13.09 -12.16
N LEU A 216 -7.07 -12.59 -12.83
CA LEU A 216 -6.98 -11.40 -13.67
C LEU A 216 -6.52 -10.15 -12.90
N LYS A 217 -7.00 -9.97 -11.66
CA LYS A 217 -6.56 -8.86 -10.80
C LYS A 217 -5.12 -9.03 -10.32
N ILE A 218 -4.69 -10.25 -10.00
CA ILE A 218 -3.29 -10.57 -9.66
C ILE A 218 -2.38 -10.23 -10.84
N THR A 219 -2.73 -10.65 -12.06
CA THR A 219 -1.95 -10.30 -13.26
C THR A 219 -1.90 -8.79 -13.52
N ALA A 220 -3.01 -8.08 -13.28
CA ALA A 220 -3.03 -6.61 -13.35
C ALA A 220 -2.12 -5.98 -12.29
N LEU A 221 -2.13 -6.51 -11.07
CA LEU A 221 -1.26 -6.06 -9.97
C LEU A 221 0.23 -6.26 -10.32
N ASP A 222 0.61 -7.45 -10.79
CA ASP A 222 1.97 -7.76 -11.25
C ASP A 222 2.42 -6.80 -12.37
N THR A 223 1.50 -6.46 -13.28
CA THR A 223 1.76 -5.51 -14.36
C THR A 223 2.06 -4.11 -13.81
N LEU A 224 1.26 -3.62 -12.85
CA LEU A 224 1.49 -2.30 -12.23
C LEU A 224 2.80 -2.27 -11.44
N GLN A 225 3.09 -3.32 -10.68
CA GLN A 225 4.35 -3.45 -9.94
C GLN A 225 5.56 -3.49 -10.89
N GLY A 226 5.44 -4.21 -12.00
CA GLY A 226 6.44 -4.23 -13.07
C GLY A 226 6.66 -2.84 -13.68
N ILE A 227 5.60 -2.05 -13.90
CA ILE A 227 5.71 -0.67 -14.37
C ILE A 227 6.40 0.23 -13.33
N LEU A 228 6.04 0.13 -12.05
CA LEU A 228 6.69 0.89 -10.97
C LEU A 228 8.18 0.58 -10.87
N GLN A 229 8.55 -0.70 -10.93
CA GLN A 229 9.95 -1.12 -10.92
C GLN A 229 10.71 -0.55 -12.12
N LYS A 230 10.10 -0.58 -13.32
CA LYS A 230 10.69 0.02 -14.53
C LYS A 230 10.90 1.52 -14.37
N ILE A 231 9.92 2.25 -13.83
CA ILE A 231 10.03 3.70 -13.57
C ILE A 231 11.18 3.98 -12.60
N HIS A 232 11.29 3.22 -11.51
CA HIS A 232 12.36 3.35 -10.53
C HIS A 232 13.73 3.10 -11.17
N ASN A 233 13.87 2.03 -11.96
CA ASN A 233 15.09 1.70 -12.67
C ASN A 233 15.49 2.84 -13.62
N CYS A 234 14.56 3.34 -14.44
CA CYS A 234 14.83 4.47 -15.34
C CYS A 234 15.27 5.73 -14.58
N GLN A 235 14.73 6.00 -13.39
CA GLN A 235 15.15 7.13 -12.57
C GLN A 235 16.56 6.94 -11.99
N SER A 236 16.90 5.72 -11.57
CA SER A 236 18.25 5.35 -11.14
C SER A 236 19.25 5.47 -12.29
N ASP A 237 18.93 4.92 -13.45
CA ASP A 237 19.77 4.96 -14.65
C ASP A 237 20.04 6.40 -15.09
N LYS A 238 19.04 7.29 -15.03
CA LYS A 238 19.23 8.72 -15.26
C LYS A 238 20.24 9.33 -14.30
N ASN A 239 20.26 8.92 -13.03
CA ASN A 239 21.25 9.40 -12.06
C ASN A 239 22.64 8.84 -12.35
N VAL A 240 22.75 7.58 -12.77
CA VAL A 240 24.02 6.98 -13.21
C VAL A 240 24.59 7.69 -14.43
N ILE A 241 23.77 7.96 -15.45
CA ILE A 241 24.17 8.72 -16.64
C ILE A 241 24.66 10.12 -16.24
N LYS A 242 23.96 10.82 -15.34
CA LYS A 242 24.41 12.13 -14.84
C LYS A 242 25.75 12.05 -14.11
N ALA A 243 25.99 10.99 -13.34
CA ALA A 243 27.27 10.79 -12.66
C ALA A 243 28.41 10.56 -13.65
N TYR A 244 28.16 9.78 -14.71
CA TYR A 244 29.11 9.63 -15.81
C TYR A 244 29.39 10.95 -16.50
N GLN A 245 28.36 11.72 -16.85
CA GLN A 245 28.51 13.06 -17.46
C GLN A 245 29.36 13.99 -16.58
N LEU A 246 29.07 14.06 -15.27
CA LEU A 246 29.83 14.86 -14.32
C LEU A 246 31.31 14.42 -14.25
N GLY A 247 31.56 13.10 -14.24
CA GLY A 247 32.91 12.53 -14.27
C GLY A 247 33.66 12.87 -15.57
N THR A 248 33.00 12.76 -16.72
CA THR A 248 33.54 13.14 -18.02
C THR A 248 33.87 14.63 -18.08
N ASP A 249 32.98 15.50 -17.57
CA ASP A 249 33.23 16.95 -17.50
C ASP A 249 34.40 17.29 -16.57
N ALA A 250 34.49 16.63 -15.41
CA ALA A 250 35.61 16.79 -14.49
C ALA A 250 36.94 16.36 -15.13
N LEU A 251 36.96 15.22 -15.82
CA LEU A 251 38.14 14.74 -16.56
C LEU A 251 38.52 15.71 -17.68
N LYS A 252 37.56 16.17 -18.48
CA LYS A 252 37.79 17.17 -19.53
C LYS A 252 38.44 18.44 -18.97
N ASN A 253 37.97 18.91 -17.82
CA ASN A 253 38.54 20.08 -17.16
C ASN A 253 39.96 19.84 -16.67
N VAL A 254 40.26 18.67 -16.09
CA VAL A 254 41.63 18.31 -15.67
C VAL A 254 42.55 18.22 -16.88
N LEU A 255 42.17 17.49 -17.93
CA LEU A 255 42.96 17.27 -19.15
C LEU A 255 43.26 18.58 -19.89
N ASN A 256 42.29 19.50 -19.94
CA ASN A 256 42.49 20.86 -20.48
C ASN A 256 43.46 21.70 -19.63
N THR A 257 43.57 21.42 -18.33
CA THR A 257 44.42 22.16 -17.39
C THR A 257 45.83 21.56 -17.27
N SER A 258 46.01 20.27 -17.56
CA SER A 258 47.27 19.53 -17.37
C SER A 258 48.10 19.31 -18.65
N GLY A 259 47.68 19.81 -19.81
CA GLY A 259 48.49 19.79 -21.04
C GLY A 259 48.71 18.40 -21.64
N ILE A 260 47.75 17.49 -21.45
CA ILE A 260 47.80 16.12 -22.00
C ILE A 260 47.53 16.14 -23.51
N THR A 261 48.20 15.24 -24.24
CA THR A 261 48.17 15.13 -25.71
C THR A 261 46.76 14.86 -26.25
N ILE A 262 46.39 15.57 -27.33
CA ILE A 262 45.04 15.58 -27.93
C ILE A 262 44.55 14.18 -28.34
N GLU A 263 45.45 13.27 -28.74
CA GLU A 263 45.08 11.92 -29.20
C GLU A 263 44.62 10.95 -28.10
N GLU A 264 45.20 11.00 -26.90
CA GLU A 264 44.74 10.15 -25.77
C GLU A 264 43.40 10.65 -25.20
N LEU A 265 43.15 11.96 -25.30
CA LEU A 265 41.86 12.55 -24.94
C LEU A 265 40.74 12.10 -25.88
N ASP A 266 41.00 12.05 -27.20
CA ASP A 266 39.96 11.73 -28.18
C ASP A 266 39.54 10.24 -28.12
N ASN A 267 40.50 9.35 -27.86
CA ASN A 267 40.22 7.92 -27.66
C ASN A 267 39.39 7.67 -26.40
N THR A 268 39.77 8.28 -25.27
CA THR A 268 39.04 8.09 -23.99
C THR A 268 37.62 8.66 -24.03
N LEU A 269 37.40 9.78 -24.74
CA LEU A 269 36.06 10.32 -24.97
C LEU A 269 35.21 9.42 -25.88
N THR A 270 35.82 8.79 -26.88
CA THR A 270 35.14 7.87 -27.79
C THR A 270 34.68 6.60 -27.06
N ASP A 271 35.55 6.03 -26.22
CA ASP A 271 35.21 4.85 -25.40
C ASP A 271 34.06 5.13 -24.42
N MET A 272 34.06 6.32 -23.78
CA MET A 272 32.97 6.73 -22.90
C MET A 272 31.64 6.92 -23.64
N LYS A 273 31.67 7.48 -24.85
CA LYS A 273 30.48 7.65 -25.68
C LYS A 273 29.85 6.30 -26.04
N TYR A 274 30.68 5.30 -26.37
CA TYR A 274 30.23 3.95 -26.67
C TYR A 274 29.53 3.28 -25.48
N VAL A 275 30.05 3.44 -24.26
CA VAL A 275 29.42 2.89 -23.04
C VAL A 275 28.03 3.49 -22.78
N LEU A 276 27.85 4.80 -23.04
CA LEU A 276 26.55 5.46 -22.90
C LEU A 276 25.53 4.99 -23.94
N GLU A 277 25.96 4.70 -25.17
CA GLU A 277 25.08 4.21 -26.23
C GLU A 277 24.56 2.79 -25.95
N GLN A 278 25.42 1.87 -25.50
CA GLN A 278 24.99 0.50 -25.15
C GLN A 278 23.98 0.45 -24.00
N HIS A 279 24.12 1.32 -23.00
CA HIS A 279 23.19 1.34 -21.87
C HIS A 279 21.76 1.77 -22.30
N ASN A 280 21.64 2.65 -23.30
CA ASN A 280 20.33 3.09 -23.80
C ASN A 280 19.59 1.99 -24.60
N GLU A 281 20.30 1.12 -25.32
CA GLU A 281 19.71 0.05 -26.11
C GLU A 281 19.06 -1.04 -25.23
N MET A 282 19.69 -1.37 -24.09
CA MET A 282 19.21 -2.35 -23.12
C MET A 282 17.80 -2.04 -22.58
N LEU A 283 17.43 -0.77 -22.44
CA LEU A 283 16.14 -0.35 -21.86
C LEU A 283 14.92 -0.66 -22.74
N SER A 284 15.11 -0.79 -24.06
CA SER A 284 14.02 -0.95 -25.04
C SER A 284 13.45 -2.38 -25.08
N MET A 285 14.26 -3.39 -24.80
CA MET A 285 13.89 -4.81 -24.96
C MET A 285 12.98 -5.36 -23.85
N ILE A 286 12.84 -4.65 -22.74
CA ILE A 286 12.21 -5.16 -21.49
C ILE A 286 10.67 -4.97 -21.49
N SER A 287 10.06 -4.43 -22.56
CA SER A 287 8.68 -3.92 -22.53
C SER A 287 7.55 -4.84 -23.05
N ALA A 288 7.81 -6.07 -23.52
CA ALA A 288 6.80 -6.83 -24.25
C ALA A 288 6.63 -8.29 -23.82
N VAL A 289 5.55 -8.62 -23.07
CA VAL A 289 4.97 -9.99 -23.00
C VAL A 289 3.46 -9.91 -22.65
N PRO A 290 2.56 -10.58 -23.39
CA PRO A 290 1.21 -10.92 -22.94
C PRO A 290 1.06 -12.43 -22.63
N ILE A 291 0.08 -12.79 -21.77
CA ILE A 291 -0.22 -14.17 -21.33
C ILE A 291 -1.70 -14.47 -21.59
N ASP A 292 -1.98 -15.70 -22.04
CA ASP A 292 -3.27 -16.19 -22.56
C ASP A 292 -4.01 -17.13 -21.59
N ASP A 293 -5.31 -17.36 -21.90
CA ASP A 293 -6.44 -17.92 -21.13
C ASP A 293 -6.36 -19.42 -20.67
N ILE A 294 -7.16 -19.78 -19.65
CA ILE A 294 -7.29 -21.13 -19.06
C ILE A 294 -8.66 -21.80 -19.38
N ASP A 295 -8.63 -23.14 -19.55
CA ASP A 295 -9.62 -24.10 -20.08
C ASP A 295 -10.59 -24.77 -19.06
N GLU A 296 -11.79 -25.16 -19.54
CA GLU A 296 -12.95 -25.72 -18.80
C GLU A 296 -12.81 -27.18 -18.31
N LEU A 297 -11.74 -27.90 -18.69
CA LEU A 297 -11.50 -29.30 -18.29
C LEU A 297 -11.00 -29.43 -16.84
N GLU A 298 -10.36 -28.40 -16.30
CA GLU A 298 -9.81 -28.36 -14.94
C GLU A 298 -10.92 -28.40 -13.87
N LEU A 299 -12.09 -27.83 -14.21
CA LEU A 299 -13.27 -27.72 -13.35
C LEU A 299 -13.92 -29.05 -12.97
N GLU A 300 -13.91 -30.04 -13.86
CA GLU A 300 -14.57 -31.32 -13.60
C GLU A 300 -13.68 -32.25 -12.75
N LEU A 301 -12.36 -32.09 -12.85
CA LEU A 301 -11.37 -32.83 -12.09
C LEU A 301 -11.38 -32.41 -10.61
N GLU A 302 -11.48 -31.11 -10.34
CA GLU A 302 -11.54 -30.58 -8.97
C GLU A 302 -12.77 -31.09 -8.19
N LEU A 303 -13.93 -31.16 -8.85
CA LEU A 303 -15.16 -31.67 -8.23
C LEU A 303 -15.05 -33.14 -7.79
N GLY A 304 -14.36 -33.98 -8.57
CA GLY A 304 -14.13 -35.39 -8.24
C GLY A 304 -13.27 -35.56 -6.99
N ASN A 305 -12.17 -34.81 -6.90
CA ASN A 305 -11.24 -34.88 -5.78
C ASN A 305 -11.88 -34.48 -4.44
N LEU A 306 -12.79 -33.50 -4.43
CA LEU A 306 -13.49 -33.06 -3.22
C LEU A 306 -14.48 -34.09 -2.66
N ILE A 307 -15.05 -34.94 -3.51
CA ILE A 307 -15.94 -36.02 -3.09
C ILE A 307 -15.13 -37.17 -2.47
N ASP A 308 -13.98 -37.48 -3.07
CA ASP A 308 -13.08 -38.55 -2.59
C ASP A 308 -12.43 -38.21 -1.23
N MET A 309 -12.05 -36.95 -0.98
CA MET A 309 -11.55 -36.51 0.33
C MET A 309 -12.55 -36.75 1.48
N LYS A 310 -13.87 -36.70 1.20
CA LYS A 310 -14.90 -36.98 2.21
C LYS A 310 -15.08 -38.48 2.47
N LEU A 311 -14.84 -39.33 1.48
CA LEU A 311 -14.91 -40.80 1.60
C LEU A 311 -13.74 -41.39 2.40
N THR A 312 -12.58 -40.71 2.40
CA THR A 312 -11.44 -41.10 3.21
C THR A 312 -11.58 -40.63 4.66
N GLU A 313 -12.06 -39.41 4.92
CA GLU A 313 -12.32 -38.91 6.29
C GLU A 313 -13.41 -39.71 7.02
N SER A 314 -14.43 -40.21 6.32
CA SER A 314 -15.51 -41.01 6.94
C SER A 314 -15.17 -42.49 7.15
N ASN A 315 -13.99 -42.96 6.70
CA ASN A 315 -13.50 -44.34 6.90
C ASN A 315 -12.30 -44.45 7.86
N ILE A 316 -11.76 -43.34 8.39
CA ILE A 316 -10.58 -43.38 9.29
C ILE A 316 -10.93 -43.75 10.75
N ASP A 317 -12.19 -43.71 11.16
CA ASP A 317 -12.58 -44.12 12.53
C ASP A 317 -12.63 -45.64 12.78
N LYS A 318 -12.35 -46.49 11.77
CA LYS A 318 -12.32 -47.95 11.95
C LYS A 318 -11.33 -48.66 11.01
N HIS A 319 -10.01 -48.60 11.28
CA HIS A 319 -9.19 -49.82 11.29
C HIS A 319 -7.76 -49.59 11.83
N ASN A 320 -7.37 -50.48 12.73
CA ASN A 320 -6.05 -50.61 13.34
C ASN A 320 -4.91 -50.82 12.32
N PHE A 321 -3.74 -50.29 12.71
CA PHE A 321 -2.40 -50.49 12.14
C PHE A 321 -2.09 -51.92 11.70
N SER A 322 -1.65 -52.08 10.45
CA SER A 322 -0.62 -53.05 10.04
C SER A 322 0.07 -52.61 8.74
N THR A 323 1.37 -52.89 8.72
CA THR A 323 2.48 -52.49 7.84
C THR A 323 2.30 -52.67 6.32
N PRO A 324 3.05 -51.92 5.47
CA PRO A 324 2.94 -51.96 4.02
C PRO A 324 3.89 -52.99 3.37
N ALA A 325 3.40 -53.71 2.35
CA ALA A 325 4.24 -54.57 1.50
C ALA A 325 3.91 -54.36 0.01
N LEU A 326 4.99 -54.02 -0.73
CA LEU A 326 5.32 -54.23 -2.15
C LEU A 326 4.25 -54.09 -3.26
N VAL A 327 4.55 -53.17 -4.18
CA VAL A 327 3.99 -53.05 -5.54
C VAL A 327 4.77 -53.92 -6.53
N PRO A 328 4.10 -54.55 -7.50
CA PRO A 328 4.65 -54.79 -8.85
C PRO A 328 3.79 -54.10 -9.95
N PRO A 329 4.29 -54.03 -11.21
CA PRO A 329 4.25 -52.82 -12.04
C PRO A 329 3.06 -52.67 -12.99
N VAL A 330 2.98 -51.45 -13.50
CA VAL A 330 2.03 -50.83 -14.45
C VAL A 330 1.90 -51.60 -15.77
N ASP A 331 0.64 -51.87 -16.17
CA ASP A 331 0.27 -52.18 -17.55
C ASP A 331 -0.53 -51.01 -18.16
N ASN A 332 0.00 -50.47 -19.26
CA ASN A 332 -0.60 -49.45 -20.11
C ASN A 332 -1.78 -50.01 -20.92
N ARG A 333 -2.99 -49.45 -20.76
CA ARG A 333 -4.01 -49.42 -21.83
C ARG A 333 -4.78 -48.09 -21.82
N PRO A 334 -5.11 -47.55 -23.01
CA PRO A 334 -5.89 -46.33 -23.14
C PRO A 334 -7.36 -46.62 -22.75
N SER A 335 -7.87 -45.91 -21.73
CA SER A 335 -9.26 -46.06 -21.30
C SER A 335 -10.16 -45.12 -22.11
N ASN A 336 -11.10 -45.72 -22.83
CA ASN A 336 -12.12 -45.05 -23.63
C ASN A 336 -13.08 -44.25 -22.73
N ALA A 337 -13.44 -43.05 -23.18
CA ALA A 337 -14.34 -42.08 -22.56
C ALA A 337 -15.79 -42.57 -22.30
N HIS A 338 -16.11 -43.84 -22.54
CA HIS A 338 -17.45 -44.40 -22.35
C HIS A 338 -17.59 -45.34 -21.14
N ASP A 339 -16.48 -45.60 -20.43
CA ASP A 339 -16.44 -46.51 -19.27
C ASP A 339 -16.63 -45.76 -17.93
N PHE A 340 -16.36 -44.46 -17.90
CA PHE A 340 -16.38 -43.65 -16.67
C PHE A 340 -17.78 -43.31 -16.17
N ASP A 341 -18.73 -42.98 -17.05
CA ASP A 341 -20.13 -42.75 -16.65
C ASP A 341 -20.76 -44.02 -16.08
N THR A 342 -20.42 -45.17 -16.68
CA THR A 342 -20.85 -46.49 -16.21
C THR A 342 -20.27 -46.80 -14.83
N GLU A 343 -19.02 -46.44 -14.58
CA GLU A 343 -18.36 -46.63 -13.28
C GLU A 343 -18.93 -45.69 -12.20
N ILE A 344 -19.28 -44.45 -12.55
CA ILE A 344 -19.93 -43.49 -11.63
C ILE A 344 -21.35 -43.96 -11.28
N GLU A 345 -22.14 -44.41 -12.26
CA GLU A 345 -23.48 -44.96 -12.00
C GLU A 345 -23.43 -46.23 -11.15
N LYS A 346 -22.45 -47.11 -11.39
CA LYS A 346 -22.24 -48.34 -10.62
C LYS A 346 -21.85 -48.05 -9.17
N ARG A 347 -21.02 -47.03 -8.93
CA ARG A 347 -20.65 -46.56 -7.58
C ARG A 347 -21.80 -45.85 -6.85
N LEU A 348 -22.63 -45.11 -7.58
CA LEU A 348 -23.87 -44.52 -7.04
C LEU A 348 -24.92 -45.58 -6.69
N ALA A 349 -25.02 -46.65 -7.48
CA ALA A 349 -25.89 -47.79 -7.18
C ALA A 349 -25.43 -48.54 -5.92
N ALA A 350 -24.11 -48.75 -5.76
CA ALA A 350 -23.55 -49.37 -4.56
C ALA A 350 -23.84 -48.58 -3.28
N LEU A 351 -23.84 -47.24 -3.36
CA LEU A 351 -24.20 -46.36 -2.25
C LEU A 351 -25.69 -46.44 -1.87
N ARG A 352 -26.59 -46.64 -2.84
CA ARG A 352 -28.03 -46.85 -2.55
C ARG A 352 -28.28 -48.16 -1.81
N VAL A 353 -27.60 -49.24 -2.22
CA VAL A 353 -27.71 -50.56 -1.58
C VAL A 353 -27.19 -50.53 -0.13
N HIS A 354 -26.13 -49.76 0.14
CA HIS A 354 -25.56 -49.63 1.49
C HIS A 354 -26.43 -48.80 2.46
N ILE A 355 -27.25 -47.88 1.93
CA ILE A 355 -28.20 -47.08 2.71
C ILE A 355 -29.48 -47.88 3.02
N GLU A 356 -29.90 -48.77 2.13
CA GLU A 356 -31.05 -49.66 2.38
C GLU A 356 -30.70 -50.78 3.38
N SER A 357 -29.49 -51.35 3.32
CA SER A 357 -29.05 -52.37 4.27
C SER A 357 -28.86 -51.83 5.69
N SER A 358 -28.43 -50.57 5.85
CA SER A 358 -28.31 -49.93 7.17
C SER A 358 -29.66 -49.54 7.78
N LYS A 359 -30.66 -49.18 6.96
CA LYS A 359 -32.04 -48.95 7.44
C LYS A 359 -32.75 -50.23 7.88
N LEU A 360 -32.53 -51.35 7.18
CA LEU A 360 -33.06 -52.66 7.56
C LEU A 360 -32.46 -53.18 8.89
N ALA A 361 -31.17 -52.90 9.15
CA ALA A 361 -30.52 -53.25 10.41
C ALA A 361 -31.02 -52.43 11.61
N SER A 362 -31.50 -51.19 11.39
CA SER A 362 -32.03 -50.33 12.46
C SER A 362 -33.49 -50.61 12.86
N ASN A 363 -34.25 -51.36 12.04
CA ASN A 363 -35.66 -51.69 12.29
C ASN A 363 -35.87 -53.09 12.90
N ALA A 364 -34.81 -53.83 13.17
CA ALA A 364 -34.85 -55.18 13.75
C ALA A 364 -34.46 -55.23 15.24
N GLN A 365 -34.51 -54.10 15.95
CA GLN A 365 -34.13 -53.98 17.36
C GLN A 365 -35.28 -53.53 18.24
#